data_AF-A0A441UDL6-F1
#
_entry.id   AF-A0A441UDL6-F1
#
_cell.length_a   1.000
_cell.length_b   1.000
_cell.length_c   1.000
_cell.angle_alpha   90.00
_cell.angle_beta   90.00
_cell.angle_gamma   90.00
#
_symmetry.space_group_name_H-M   'P 1'
#
loop_
_entity.id
_entity.type
_entity.pdbx_description
1 polymer ?
#
loop_
_entity_poly.entity_id
_entity_poly.type
_entity_poly.pdbx_seq_one_letter_code
_entity_poly.pdbx_strand_id
1 'polypeptide(L)'
;MKYLLSLGIVLFSVPLSASEIILEQVTLRRGMEGDTRQSGALDDPKTYSKNKVYREEKELAAQAGVEIDQFLDDYYAKGFRKESGANKAVHYLLFYNSISAPQCKREYLIQRIRQTNTYYQENRKISSKAVEYLVEVFKLNSYGHTKRADGHVQLHFLGDVQSRKTVVDIEVGCGEVRGVADGLAWPFQQKILFKELQDYSNKPGLYDKVSFEFSRSYSFTSEFDRNGHKITLPDFLR
;
A
#
# COMPACT_ATOMS: atom_id res chain seq x y z
N MET A 1 -22.83 -52.42 36.20
CA MET A 1 -22.08 -51.14 36.33
C MET A 1 -22.29 -50.32 35.07
N LYS A 2 -22.94 -49.16 35.19
CA LYS A 2 -23.15 -48.20 34.09
C LYS A 2 -22.03 -47.17 34.17
N TYR A 3 -21.24 -47.02 33.11
CA TYR A 3 -20.34 -45.87 32.94
C TYR A 3 -20.91 -44.98 31.84
N LEU A 4 -21.51 -43.86 32.26
CA LEU A 4 -21.84 -42.72 31.42
C LEU A 4 -20.55 -41.92 31.24
N LEU A 5 -19.96 -41.99 30.05
CA LEU A 5 -18.93 -41.05 29.62
C LEU A 5 -19.64 -39.77 29.15
N SER A 6 -19.63 -38.77 30.03
CA SER A 6 -19.95 -37.38 29.70
C SER A 6 -18.96 -36.86 28.67
N LEU A 7 -19.39 -36.70 27.42
CA LEU A 7 -18.67 -35.88 26.45
C LEU A 7 -18.91 -34.42 26.83
N GLY A 8 -17.95 -33.84 27.56
CA GLY A 8 -17.83 -32.40 27.68
C GLY A 8 -17.49 -31.83 26.30
N ILE A 9 -18.48 -31.20 25.66
CA ILE A 9 -18.24 -30.36 24.48
C ILE A 9 -17.43 -29.16 24.97
N VAL A 10 -16.13 -29.20 24.73
CA VAL A 10 -15.29 -28.00 24.81
C VAL A 10 -15.66 -27.14 23.61
N LEU A 11 -16.60 -26.23 23.81
CA LEU A 11 -16.79 -25.09 22.92
C LEU A 11 -15.50 -24.29 22.98
N PHE A 12 -14.58 -24.52 22.04
CA PHE A 12 -13.55 -23.56 21.74
C PHE A 12 -14.29 -22.28 21.35
N SER A 13 -14.35 -21.32 22.27
CA SER A 13 -14.68 -19.94 21.97
C SER A 13 -13.65 -19.49 20.95
N VAL A 14 -14.02 -19.54 19.67
CA VAL A 14 -13.33 -18.80 18.62
C VAL A 14 -13.26 -17.37 19.18
N PRO A 15 -12.06 -16.81 19.39
CA PRO A 15 -11.98 -15.43 19.83
C PRO A 15 -12.77 -14.63 18.79
N LEU A 16 -13.76 -13.84 19.24
CA LEU A 16 -14.29 -12.76 18.42
C LEU A 16 -13.08 -11.90 18.05
N SER A 17 -12.47 -12.16 16.89
CA SER A 17 -11.57 -11.23 16.25
C SER A 17 -12.41 -9.97 16.08
N ALA A 18 -12.16 -9.00 16.95
CA ALA A 18 -12.68 -7.65 16.81
C ALA A 18 -12.43 -7.23 15.37
N SER A 19 -13.44 -6.67 14.72
CA SER A 19 -13.43 -6.27 13.31
C SER A 19 -12.03 -5.83 12.84
N GLU A 20 -11.33 -6.72 12.14
CA GLU A 20 -9.90 -6.55 11.86
C GLU A 20 -9.67 -6.32 10.37
N ILE A 21 -8.77 -5.37 10.08
CA ILE A 21 -8.16 -5.23 8.76
C ILE A 21 -6.82 -5.95 8.78
N ILE A 22 -6.70 -6.97 7.93
CA ILE A 22 -5.51 -7.80 7.79
C ILE A 22 -4.72 -7.29 6.59
N LEU A 23 -3.46 -6.92 6.84
CA LEU A 23 -2.49 -6.53 5.82
C LEU A 23 -1.51 -7.67 5.64
N GLU A 24 -1.37 -8.17 4.42
CA GLU A 24 -0.45 -9.26 4.09
C GLU A 24 0.55 -8.78 3.04
N GLN A 25 1.81 -9.14 3.24
CA GLN A 25 2.86 -8.89 2.26
C GLN A 25 2.63 -9.71 0.98
N VAL A 26 2.90 -9.08 -0.16
CA VAL A 26 2.80 -9.69 -1.48
C VAL A 26 4.13 -9.51 -2.20
N THR A 27 4.64 -10.57 -2.83
CA THR A 27 5.89 -10.45 -3.60
C THR A 27 5.68 -9.50 -4.79
N LEU A 28 6.75 -8.84 -5.24
CA LEU A 28 6.65 -7.86 -6.33
C LEU A 28 6.02 -8.46 -7.60
N ARG A 29 6.40 -9.69 -7.95
CA ARG A 29 5.82 -10.46 -9.05
C ARG A 29 4.30 -10.53 -8.95
N ARG A 30 3.80 -11.04 -7.82
CA ARG A 30 2.36 -11.22 -7.58
C ARG A 30 1.60 -9.90 -7.56
N GLY A 31 2.22 -8.87 -6.97
CA GLY A 31 1.66 -7.51 -6.95
C GLY A 31 1.46 -6.94 -8.35
N MET A 32 2.46 -7.04 -9.21
CA MET A 32 2.42 -6.57 -10.61
C MET A 32 1.44 -7.38 -11.48
N GLU A 33 1.35 -8.68 -11.24
CA GLU A 33 0.38 -9.57 -11.91
C GLU A 33 -1.07 -9.27 -11.50
N GLY A 34 -1.25 -8.60 -10.35
CA GLY A 34 -2.56 -8.31 -9.79
C GLY A 34 -3.23 -9.55 -9.19
N ASP A 35 -2.47 -10.61 -8.94
CA ASP A 35 -2.97 -11.85 -8.36
C ASP A 35 -2.80 -11.85 -6.83
N THR A 36 -3.93 -11.75 -6.12
CA THR A 36 -3.98 -11.88 -4.66
C THR A 36 -4.14 -13.33 -4.19
N ARG A 37 -4.37 -14.30 -5.08
CA ARG A 37 -4.55 -15.73 -4.73
C ARG A 37 -3.19 -16.39 -4.49
N GLN A 38 -3.11 -17.25 -3.47
CA GLN A 38 -1.90 -18.02 -3.13
C GLN A 38 -1.60 -19.19 -4.09
N SER A 39 -2.27 -19.30 -5.24
CA SER A 39 -2.16 -20.48 -6.12
C SER A 39 -1.58 -20.15 -7.50
N GLY A 40 -0.31 -20.53 -7.70
CA GLY A 40 0.31 -20.75 -9.00
C GLY A 40 0.71 -19.48 -9.76
N ALA A 41 1.88 -18.92 -9.43
CA ALA A 41 2.56 -17.98 -10.32
C ALA A 41 2.71 -18.62 -11.70
N LEU A 42 2.46 -17.85 -12.76
CA LEU A 42 2.88 -18.28 -14.09
C LEU A 42 4.39 -18.08 -14.16
N ASP A 43 5.14 -19.16 -13.94
CA ASP A 43 6.62 -19.20 -13.94
C ASP A 43 7.27 -18.84 -15.29
N ASP A 44 6.52 -18.41 -16.31
CA ASP A 44 7.04 -18.09 -17.64
C ASP A 44 7.44 -16.60 -17.78
N PRO A 45 8.75 -16.30 -17.90
CA PRO A 45 9.24 -14.93 -18.07
C PRO A 45 8.72 -14.19 -19.30
N LYS A 46 8.30 -14.92 -20.34
CA LYS A 46 7.72 -14.33 -21.55
C LYS A 46 6.31 -13.79 -21.34
N THR A 47 5.65 -14.21 -20.27
CA THR A 47 4.27 -13.84 -19.96
C THR A 47 4.21 -12.58 -19.09
N TYR A 48 4.99 -12.51 -18.00
CA TYR A 48 4.97 -11.31 -17.14
C TYR A 48 5.64 -10.08 -17.78
N SER A 49 6.64 -10.26 -18.66
CA SER A 49 7.31 -9.15 -19.36
C SER A 49 6.39 -8.33 -20.28
N LYS A 50 5.23 -8.88 -20.65
CA LYS A 50 4.18 -8.18 -21.42
C LYS A 50 3.19 -7.41 -20.53
N ASN A 51 3.20 -7.66 -19.22
CA ASN A 51 2.34 -6.96 -18.27
C ASN A 51 2.70 -5.47 -18.26
N LYS A 52 1.69 -4.62 -18.40
CA LYS A 52 1.87 -3.16 -18.42
C LYS A 52 2.48 -2.64 -17.11
N VAL A 53 1.98 -3.10 -15.97
CA VAL A 53 2.44 -2.66 -14.65
C VAL A 53 3.89 -3.06 -14.43
N TYR A 54 4.25 -4.30 -14.78
CA TYR A 54 5.65 -4.72 -14.72
C TYR A 54 6.59 -3.80 -15.52
N ARG A 55 6.19 -3.42 -16.75
CA ARG A 55 7.02 -2.54 -17.60
C ARG A 55 7.15 -1.13 -17.00
N GLU A 56 6.04 -0.57 -16.51
CA GLU A 56 6.04 0.74 -15.84
C GLU A 56 6.92 0.72 -14.59
N GLU A 57 6.78 -0.28 -13.72
CA GLU A 57 7.61 -0.41 -12.53
C GLU A 57 9.08 -0.65 -12.84
N LYS A 58 9.39 -1.43 -13.88
CA LYS A 58 10.76 -1.65 -14.34
C LYS A 58 11.41 -0.35 -14.82
N GLU A 59 10.68 0.45 -15.58
CA GLU A 59 11.16 1.75 -16.06
C GLU A 59 11.39 2.73 -14.90
N LEU A 60 10.53 2.72 -13.87
CA LEU A 60 10.71 3.55 -12.67
C LEU A 60 11.90 3.07 -11.82
N ALA A 61 12.03 1.77 -11.57
CA ALA A 61 13.11 1.17 -10.81
C ALA A 61 14.49 1.45 -11.45
N ALA A 62 14.58 1.35 -12.78
CA ALA A 62 15.78 1.64 -13.54
C ALA A 62 16.28 3.10 -13.34
N GLN A 63 15.39 4.06 -13.06
CA GLN A 63 15.78 5.43 -12.75
C GLN A 63 16.51 5.57 -11.40
N ALA A 64 16.42 4.59 -10.51
CA ALA A 64 17.21 4.53 -9.29
C ALA A 64 18.31 3.46 -9.33
N GLY A 65 18.62 2.93 -10.53
CA GLY A 65 19.62 1.89 -10.73
C GLY A 65 19.22 0.52 -10.19
N VAL A 66 17.91 0.25 -10.10
CA VAL A 66 17.37 -1.02 -9.60
C VAL A 66 16.94 -1.90 -10.77
N GLU A 67 17.56 -3.08 -10.88
CA GLU A 67 17.13 -4.15 -11.78
C GLU A 67 16.01 -4.95 -11.11
N ILE A 68 14.76 -4.55 -11.34
CA ILE A 68 13.60 -5.09 -10.61
C ILE A 68 13.44 -6.62 -10.75
N ASP A 69 13.99 -7.20 -11.82
CA ASP A 69 14.01 -8.64 -12.09
C ASP A 69 14.69 -9.45 -10.97
N GLN A 70 15.65 -8.82 -10.25
CA GLN A 70 16.36 -9.44 -9.13
C GLN A 70 15.52 -9.50 -7.84
N PHE A 71 14.42 -8.75 -7.78
CA PHE A 71 13.59 -8.56 -6.59
C PHE A 71 12.16 -9.11 -6.77
N LEU A 72 11.85 -9.77 -7.89
CA LEU A 72 10.49 -10.20 -8.21
C LEU A 72 9.87 -11.10 -7.14
N ASP A 73 10.68 -11.92 -6.48
CA ASP A 73 10.24 -12.84 -5.44
C ASP A 73 10.46 -12.27 -4.01
N ASP A 74 10.97 -11.05 -3.90
CA ASP A 74 11.03 -10.28 -2.65
C ASP A 74 9.72 -9.52 -2.41
N TYR A 75 9.51 -9.06 -1.18
CA TYR A 75 8.32 -8.29 -0.78
C TYR A 75 8.42 -6.79 -1.04
N TYR A 76 9.63 -6.28 -1.28
CA TYR A 76 9.86 -4.90 -1.62
C TYR A 76 11.16 -4.75 -2.41
N ALA A 77 11.26 -3.69 -3.22
CA ALA A 77 12.49 -3.25 -3.84
C ALA A 77 12.77 -1.82 -3.43
N LYS A 78 14.05 -1.49 -3.24
CA LYS A 78 14.48 -0.12 -2.94
C LYS A 78 15.76 0.21 -3.69
N GLY A 79 15.88 1.48 -4.06
CA GLY A 79 16.97 1.99 -4.87
C GLY A 79 17.49 3.33 -4.40
N PHE A 80 18.77 3.54 -4.64
CA PHE A 80 19.41 4.83 -4.51
C PHE A 80 20.48 4.98 -5.59
N ARG A 81 20.36 6.04 -6.40
CA ARG A 81 21.38 6.41 -7.38
C ARG A 81 21.85 7.82 -7.13
N LYS A 82 23.16 8.00 -7.02
CA LYS A 82 23.79 9.32 -7.07
C LYS A 82 23.78 9.80 -8.52
N GLU A 83 23.42 11.05 -8.72
CA GLU A 83 23.33 11.66 -10.04
C GLU A 83 24.20 12.91 -10.11
N SER A 84 24.76 13.16 -11.29
CA SER A 84 25.31 14.46 -11.65
C SER A 84 24.20 15.37 -12.21
N GLY A 85 24.24 16.67 -11.90
CA GLY A 85 23.31 17.66 -12.46
C GLY A 85 22.11 17.97 -11.57
N ALA A 86 20.98 18.36 -12.16
CA ALA A 86 19.81 18.86 -11.43
C ALA A 86 19.18 17.80 -10.50
N ASN A 87 19.27 16.53 -10.86
CA ASN A 87 18.65 15.40 -10.16
C ASN A 87 19.55 14.76 -9.11
N LYS A 88 20.31 15.56 -8.34
CA LYS A 88 21.47 15.21 -7.46
C LYS A 88 21.47 13.85 -6.74
N ALA A 89 20.30 13.28 -6.44
CA ALA A 89 20.13 11.87 -6.14
C ALA A 89 18.71 11.39 -6.49
N VAL A 90 18.55 10.10 -6.76
CA VAL A 90 17.26 9.44 -6.99
C VAL A 90 17.03 8.37 -5.93
N HIS A 91 15.85 8.37 -5.34
CA HIS A 91 15.36 7.36 -4.41
C HIS A 91 14.21 6.58 -5.04
N TYR A 92 14.22 5.26 -4.85
CA TYR A 92 13.11 4.39 -5.22
C TYR A 92 12.69 3.48 -4.07
N LEU A 93 11.39 3.26 -3.93
CA LEU A 93 10.78 2.22 -3.10
C LEU A 93 9.55 1.68 -3.83
N LEU A 94 9.43 0.36 -3.87
CA LEU A 94 8.23 -0.35 -4.30
C LEU A 94 7.92 -1.46 -3.31
N PHE A 95 6.65 -1.58 -2.92
CA PHE A 95 6.12 -2.79 -2.29
C PHE A 95 4.64 -2.93 -2.61
N TYR A 96 4.11 -4.13 -2.39
CA TYR A 96 2.69 -4.42 -2.52
C TYR A 96 2.14 -5.07 -1.25
N ASN A 97 0.85 -4.90 -1.00
CA ASN A 97 0.13 -5.64 0.02
C ASN A 97 -1.25 -6.09 -0.47
N SER A 98 -1.73 -7.22 0.04
CA SER A 98 -3.15 -7.58 -0.02
C SER A 98 -3.83 -7.13 1.26
N ILE A 99 -5.13 -6.80 1.13
CA ILE A 99 -5.93 -6.32 2.24
C ILE A 99 -7.15 -7.23 2.36
N SER A 100 -7.39 -7.73 3.57
CA SER A 100 -8.52 -8.58 3.88
C SER A 100 -9.31 -7.99 5.04
N ALA A 101 -10.63 -7.99 4.92
CA ALA A 101 -11.56 -7.52 5.94
C ALA A 101 -12.79 -8.44 5.99
N PRO A 102 -12.66 -9.67 6.50
CA PRO A 102 -13.73 -10.69 6.43
C PRO A 102 -15.04 -10.27 7.10
N GLN A 103 -14.96 -9.36 8.08
CA GLN A 103 -16.13 -8.84 8.80
C GLN A 103 -16.72 -7.56 8.17
N CYS A 104 -16.12 -7.05 7.10
CA CYS A 104 -16.67 -5.88 6.41
C CYS A 104 -17.90 -6.29 5.62
N LYS A 105 -19.05 -5.72 5.98
CA LYS A 105 -20.32 -5.98 5.30
C LYS A 105 -20.44 -5.26 3.94
N ARG A 106 -19.51 -4.35 3.65
CA ARG A 106 -19.46 -3.61 2.39
C ARG A 106 -18.67 -4.39 1.36
N GLU A 107 -19.01 -4.26 0.09
CA GLU A 107 -18.26 -4.83 -1.03
C GLU A 107 -16.95 -4.09 -1.33
N TYR A 108 -16.52 -3.18 -0.46
CA TYR A 108 -15.36 -2.34 -0.66
C TYR A 108 -14.72 -1.87 0.64
N LEU A 109 -13.47 -1.44 0.54
CA LEU A 109 -12.73 -0.73 1.58
C LEU A 109 -12.39 0.67 1.11
N ILE A 110 -12.21 1.59 2.06
CA ILE A 110 -11.68 2.93 1.81
C ILE A 110 -10.27 3.00 2.37
N GLN A 111 -9.38 3.63 1.62
CA GLN A 111 -8.06 4.03 2.07
C GLN A 111 -7.96 5.55 2.01
N ARG A 112 -7.43 6.13 3.09
CA ARG A 112 -7.02 7.53 3.12
C ARG A 112 -5.53 7.62 3.39
N ILE A 113 -4.87 8.48 2.64
CA ILE A 113 -3.42 8.64 2.69
C ILE A 113 -3.10 10.09 3.01
N ARG A 114 -2.20 10.29 3.97
CA ARG A 114 -1.56 11.57 4.24
C ARG A 114 -0.07 11.44 3.95
N GLN A 115 0.37 12.10 2.90
CA GLN A 115 1.78 12.18 2.54
C GLN A 115 2.38 13.50 3.06
N THR A 116 3.44 13.41 3.85
CA THR A 116 4.20 14.57 4.32
C THR A 116 5.60 14.55 3.72
N ASN A 117 5.89 15.51 2.85
CA ASN A 117 7.20 15.76 2.27
C ASN A 117 7.87 16.91 3.02
N THR A 118 8.99 16.64 3.70
CA THR A 118 9.82 17.66 4.36
C THR A 118 11.17 17.75 3.65
N TYR A 119 11.52 18.97 3.26
CA TYR A 119 12.77 19.27 2.58
C TYR A 119 13.68 20.05 3.51
N TYR A 120 14.97 19.74 3.48
CA TYR A 120 15.96 20.33 4.37
C TYR A 120 17.07 21.03 3.59
N GLN A 121 17.47 22.19 4.11
CA GLN A 121 18.72 22.86 3.78
C GLN A 121 19.85 22.37 4.69
N GLU A 122 21.06 22.88 4.42
CA GLU A 122 22.22 22.72 5.28
C GLU A 122 21.89 22.97 6.76
N ASN A 123 22.53 22.21 7.65
CA ASN A 123 22.29 22.20 9.10
C ASN A 123 20.92 21.67 9.54
N ARG A 124 20.24 20.85 8.71
CA ARG A 124 18.93 20.23 9.01
C ARG A 124 17.80 21.25 9.22
N LYS A 125 17.96 22.48 8.74
CA LYS A 125 16.87 23.47 8.76
C LYS A 125 15.81 23.09 7.72
N ILE A 126 14.54 23.08 8.13
CA ILE A 126 13.43 22.82 7.19
C ILE A 126 13.36 23.98 6.19
N SER A 127 13.48 23.66 4.90
CA SER A 127 13.33 24.63 3.81
C SER A 127 11.86 24.74 3.38
N SER A 128 11.18 23.60 3.31
CA SER A 128 9.76 23.54 2.97
C SER A 128 9.15 22.25 3.50
N LYS A 129 7.83 22.29 3.70
CA LYS A 129 7.03 21.14 4.09
C LYS A 129 5.73 21.16 3.29
N ALA A 130 5.46 20.08 2.57
CA ALA A 130 4.22 19.87 1.85
C ALA A 130 3.46 18.71 2.48
N VAL A 131 2.14 18.84 2.60
CA VAL A 131 1.24 17.79 3.06
C VAL A 131 0.17 17.61 2.00
N GLU A 132 0.00 16.38 1.55
CA GLU A 132 -0.94 16.00 0.50
C GLU A 132 -1.84 14.87 0.98
N TYR A 133 -3.08 14.89 0.53
CA TYR A 133 -4.13 13.98 0.97
C TYR A 133 -4.78 13.29 -0.23
N LEU A 134 -4.93 11.97 -0.15
CA LEU A 134 -5.52 11.11 -1.18
C LEU A 134 -6.59 10.22 -0.53
N VAL A 135 -7.67 9.94 -1.27
CA VAL A 135 -8.71 8.99 -0.86
C VAL A 135 -9.04 8.05 -2.00
N GLU A 136 -9.01 6.76 -1.70
CA GLU A 136 -9.18 5.67 -2.66
C GLU A 136 -10.16 4.63 -2.12
N VAL A 137 -10.73 3.86 -3.03
CA VAL A 137 -11.61 2.74 -2.70
C VAL A 137 -11.26 1.48 -3.49
N PHE A 138 -11.24 0.36 -2.78
CA PHE A 138 -10.90 -0.96 -3.31
C PHE A 138 -12.11 -1.86 -3.28
N LYS A 139 -12.37 -2.55 -4.39
CA LYS A 139 -13.41 -3.56 -4.47
C LYS A 139 -12.96 -4.86 -3.80
N LEU A 140 -13.81 -5.40 -2.94
CA LEU A 140 -13.64 -6.70 -2.31
C LEU A 140 -14.24 -7.83 -3.16
N ASN A 141 -13.73 -9.04 -2.96
CA ASN A 141 -14.38 -10.27 -3.41
C ASN A 141 -15.38 -10.78 -2.37
N SER A 142 -16.07 -11.88 -2.65
CA SER A 142 -17.07 -12.49 -1.76
C SER A 142 -16.51 -13.00 -0.43
N TYR A 143 -15.19 -13.07 -0.29
CA TYR A 143 -14.49 -13.49 0.92
C TYR A 143 -13.93 -12.30 1.72
N GLY A 144 -14.17 -11.07 1.27
CA GLY A 144 -13.68 -9.86 1.94
C GLY A 144 -12.22 -9.52 1.65
N HIS A 145 -11.62 -10.03 0.57
CA HIS A 145 -10.25 -9.67 0.15
C HIS A 145 -10.28 -8.71 -1.02
N THR A 146 -9.28 -7.82 -1.11
CA THR A 146 -9.08 -7.00 -2.29
C THR A 146 -8.86 -7.87 -3.53
N LYS A 147 -9.53 -7.50 -4.63
CA LYS A 147 -9.41 -8.23 -5.90
C LYS A 147 -8.06 -8.05 -6.59
N ARG A 148 -7.24 -7.11 -6.12
CA ARG A 148 -5.90 -6.79 -6.60
C ARG A 148 -5.05 -6.35 -5.41
N ALA A 149 -3.74 -6.60 -5.48
CA ALA A 149 -2.79 -6.03 -4.55
C ALA A 149 -2.76 -4.50 -4.65
N ASP A 150 -2.62 -3.85 -3.50
CA ASP A 150 -2.38 -2.42 -3.39
C ASP A 150 -0.89 -2.14 -3.57
N GLY A 151 -0.54 -1.17 -4.40
CA GLY A 151 0.83 -0.90 -4.84
C GLY A 151 1.33 0.44 -4.35
N HIS A 152 2.48 0.42 -3.68
CA HIS A 152 3.09 1.59 -3.07
C HIS A 152 4.42 1.90 -3.75
N VAL A 153 4.42 2.92 -4.61
CA VAL A 153 5.58 3.32 -5.42
C VAL A 153 6.04 4.70 -5.00
N GLN A 154 7.33 4.84 -4.67
CA GLN A 154 7.98 6.13 -4.52
C GLN A 154 9.14 6.22 -5.49
N LEU A 155 9.10 7.22 -6.38
CA LEU A 155 10.25 7.68 -7.15
C LEU A 155 10.46 9.16 -6.87
N HIS A 156 11.59 9.49 -6.24
CA HIS A 156 11.85 10.85 -5.78
C HIS A 156 13.23 11.32 -6.21
N PHE A 157 13.26 12.52 -6.78
CA PHE A 157 14.49 13.25 -7.09
C PHE A 157 14.80 14.24 -5.99
N LEU A 158 16.07 14.33 -5.60
CA LEU A 158 16.49 15.25 -4.53
C LEU A 158 16.44 16.71 -4.98
N GLY A 159 16.74 17.00 -6.25
CA GLY A 159 16.83 18.38 -6.74
C GLY A 159 17.93 19.16 -6.02
N ASP A 160 17.65 20.41 -5.68
CA ASP A 160 18.64 21.31 -5.08
C ASP A 160 18.78 21.25 -3.56
N VAL A 161 17.88 20.55 -2.87
CA VAL A 161 17.87 20.49 -1.40
C VAL A 161 19.00 19.60 -0.86
N GLN A 162 19.29 19.69 0.44
CA GLN A 162 20.32 18.88 1.09
C GLN A 162 19.82 17.46 1.33
N SER A 163 18.62 17.34 1.89
CA SER A 163 17.95 16.07 2.13
C SER A 163 16.43 16.21 2.04
N ARG A 164 15.76 15.10 1.84
CA ARG A 164 14.30 14.98 1.81
C ARG A 164 13.88 13.85 2.74
N LYS A 165 12.80 14.08 3.49
CA LYS A 165 12.07 13.06 4.24
C LYS A 165 10.63 13.00 3.76
N THR A 166 10.18 11.83 3.39
CA THR A 166 8.79 11.55 3.02
C THR A 166 8.21 10.56 4.03
N VAL A 167 7.11 10.95 4.66
CA VAL A 167 6.32 10.08 5.54
C VAL A 167 4.97 9.86 4.86
N VAL A 168 4.58 8.61 4.69
CA VAL A 168 3.27 8.24 4.16
C VAL A 168 2.51 7.54 5.27
N ASP A 169 1.49 8.21 5.78
CA ASP A 169 0.56 7.67 6.76
C ASP A 169 -0.68 7.16 6.03
N ILE A 170 -1.01 5.89 6.22
CA ILE A 170 -2.11 5.21 5.54
C ILE A 170 -3.07 4.68 6.60
N GLU A 171 -4.36 4.86 6.34
CA GLU A 171 -5.42 4.17 7.08
C GLU A 171 -6.40 3.58 6.09
N VAL A 172 -6.59 2.26 6.20
CA VAL A 172 -7.54 1.49 5.40
C VAL A 172 -8.57 0.86 6.31
N GLY A 173 -9.82 0.86 5.89
CA GLY A 173 -10.90 0.35 6.73
C GLY A 173 -12.22 0.12 6.02
N CYS A 174 -13.11 -0.55 6.75
CA CYS A 174 -14.51 -0.69 6.38
C CYS A 174 -15.25 0.56 6.84
N GLY A 175 -15.85 1.30 5.92
CA GLY A 175 -16.44 2.59 6.23
C GLY A 175 -17.12 3.22 5.04
N GLU A 176 -17.38 4.52 5.15
CA GLU A 176 -18.06 5.29 4.12
C GLU A 176 -17.43 6.67 3.90
N VAL A 177 -17.67 7.19 2.69
CA VAL A 177 -17.51 8.61 2.36
C VAL A 177 -18.88 9.11 1.98
N ARG A 178 -19.55 9.78 2.92
CA ARG A 178 -20.96 10.20 2.78
C ARG A 178 -21.20 10.97 1.47
N GLY A 179 -22.14 10.50 0.65
CA GLY A 179 -22.51 11.10 -0.64
C GLY A 179 -21.57 10.79 -1.81
N VAL A 180 -20.57 9.92 -1.61
CA VAL A 180 -19.63 9.48 -2.68
C VAL A 180 -19.51 7.97 -2.73
N ALA A 181 -19.27 7.34 -1.58
CA ALA A 181 -19.19 5.89 -1.40
C ALA A 181 -19.88 5.53 -0.08
N ASP A 182 -21.21 5.45 -0.13
CA ASP A 182 -22.07 5.07 1.00
C ASP A 182 -22.86 3.79 0.69
N GLY A 183 -23.33 3.13 1.76
CA GLY A 183 -24.05 1.86 1.67
C GLY A 183 -23.14 0.62 1.62
N LEU A 184 -23.74 -0.51 1.24
CA LEU A 184 -23.10 -1.83 1.27
C LEU A 184 -22.52 -2.26 -0.08
N ALA A 185 -23.10 -1.83 -1.19
CA ALA A 185 -22.74 -2.29 -2.53
C ALA A 185 -21.60 -1.47 -3.13
N TRP A 186 -20.84 -2.06 -4.07
CA TRP A 186 -19.84 -1.34 -4.84
C TRP A 186 -20.48 -0.20 -5.66
N PRO A 187 -20.14 1.08 -5.41
CA PRO A 187 -20.88 2.20 -6.00
C PRO A 187 -20.41 2.58 -7.43
N PHE A 188 -19.44 1.86 -8.00
CA PHE A 188 -18.90 2.13 -9.33
C PHE A 188 -19.22 1.01 -10.33
N GLN A 189 -18.84 1.22 -11.60
CA GLN A 189 -18.99 0.20 -12.63
C GLN A 189 -18.31 -1.12 -12.21
N GLN A 190 -18.95 -2.25 -12.50
CA GLN A 190 -18.54 -3.57 -11.99
C GLN A 190 -17.09 -3.95 -12.33
N LYS A 191 -16.59 -3.51 -13.50
CA LYS A 191 -15.22 -3.74 -14.01
C LYS A 191 -14.14 -2.91 -13.30
N ILE A 192 -14.53 -1.85 -12.60
CA ILE A 192 -13.61 -1.01 -11.83
C ILE A 192 -13.34 -1.72 -10.51
N LEU A 193 -12.07 -2.01 -10.23
CA LEU A 193 -11.61 -2.67 -9.00
C LEU A 193 -11.01 -1.70 -7.99
N PHE A 194 -10.56 -0.56 -8.50
CA PHE A 194 -9.91 0.51 -7.76
C PHE A 194 -10.43 1.83 -8.30
N LYS A 195 -10.74 2.76 -7.41
CA LYS A 195 -11.15 4.11 -7.79
C LYS A 195 -10.53 5.12 -6.85
N GLU A 196 -9.79 6.05 -7.43
CA GLU A 196 -9.43 7.29 -6.75
C GLU A 196 -10.66 8.19 -6.64
N LEU A 197 -11.01 8.58 -5.41
CA LEU A 197 -12.10 9.52 -5.11
C LEU A 197 -11.58 10.95 -4.99
N GLN A 198 -10.33 11.10 -4.55
CA GLN A 198 -9.61 12.37 -4.47
C GLN A 198 -8.13 12.10 -4.76
N ASP A 199 -7.60 12.71 -5.80
CA ASP A 199 -6.15 12.78 -6.09
C ASP A 199 -5.39 13.51 -4.96
N TYR A 200 -4.08 13.29 -4.89
CA TYR A 200 -3.19 14.01 -4.00
C TYR A 200 -3.43 15.53 -4.09
N SER A 201 -3.91 16.08 -2.98
CA SER A 201 -4.25 17.49 -2.87
C SER A 201 -3.70 18.07 -1.59
N ASN A 202 -3.31 19.35 -1.63
CA ASN A 202 -2.89 20.09 -0.44
C ASN A 202 -4.05 20.45 0.51
N LYS A 203 -5.29 20.06 0.16
CA LYS A 203 -6.48 20.19 1.00
C LYS A 203 -6.97 18.82 1.44
N PRO A 204 -7.35 18.63 2.71
CA PRO A 204 -7.88 17.35 3.19
C PRO A 204 -9.10 16.86 2.38
N GLY A 205 -10.08 17.72 2.11
CA GLY A 205 -11.20 17.38 1.22
C GLY A 205 -12.03 16.19 1.70
N LEU A 206 -12.05 15.11 0.92
CA LEU A 206 -12.69 13.84 1.28
C LEU A 206 -11.97 13.11 2.42
N TYR A 207 -10.67 13.35 2.64
CA TYR A 207 -9.87 12.70 3.68
C TYR A 207 -10.51 12.84 5.08
N ASP A 208 -10.97 14.05 5.41
CA ASP A 208 -11.61 14.35 6.70
C ASP A 208 -13.07 13.89 6.76
N LYS A 209 -13.65 13.48 5.62
CA LYS A 209 -15.03 12.98 5.53
C LYS A 209 -15.12 11.46 5.57
N VAL A 210 -13.99 10.75 5.53
CA VAL A 210 -13.96 9.29 5.69
C VAL A 210 -14.37 8.95 7.12
N SER A 211 -15.37 8.09 7.26
CA SER A 211 -15.80 7.53 8.54
C SER A 211 -15.62 6.01 8.51
N PHE A 212 -14.78 5.48 9.39
CA PHE A 212 -14.54 4.06 9.52
C PHE A 212 -15.37 3.46 10.64
N GLU A 213 -15.97 2.31 10.38
CA GLU A 213 -16.50 1.43 11.43
C GLU A 213 -15.36 0.71 12.14
N PHE A 214 -14.36 0.28 11.38
CA PHE A 214 -13.09 -0.23 11.85
C PHE A 214 -12.03 -0.07 10.76
N SER A 215 -10.78 0.15 11.18
CA SER A 215 -9.66 0.44 10.30
C SER A 215 -8.36 -0.07 10.89
N ARG A 216 -7.33 -0.14 10.05
CA ARG A 216 -5.94 -0.31 10.47
C ARG A 216 -5.09 0.76 9.83
N SER A 217 -4.25 1.38 10.64
CA SER A 217 -3.26 2.34 10.18
C SER A 217 -1.88 1.69 10.10
N TYR A 218 -1.10 2.14 9.12
CA TYR A 218 0.32 1.84 9.00
C TYR A 218 1.03 3.02 8.35
N SER A 219 2.36 3.03 8.46
CA SER A 219 3.15 4.07 7.81
C SER A 219 4.49 3.52 7.34
N PHE A 220 5.05 4.23 6.36
CA PHE A 220 6.41 4.04 5.94
C PHE A 220 7.08 5.39 5.74
N THR A 221 8.40 5.38 5.80
CA THR A 221 9.19 6.60 5.71
C THR A 221 10.39 6.35 4.84
N SER A 222 10.66 7.28 3.93
CA SER A 222 11.92 7.37 3.20
C SER A 222 12.61 8.68 3.55
N GLU A 223 13.92 8.61 3.79
CA GLU A 223 14.76 9.77 3.98
C GLU A 223 16.01 9.59 3.13
N PHE A 224 16.40 10.59 2.35
CA PHE A 224 17.58 10.49 1.50
C PHE A 224 18.24 11.85 1.27
N ASP A 225 19.55 11.77 1.02
CA ASP A 225 20.41 12.91 0.69
C ASP A 225 21.32 12.53 -0.50
N ARG A 226 22.37 13.31 -0.74
CA ARG A 226 23.32 13.04 -1.84
C ARG A 226 24.22 11.82 -1.61
N ASN A 227 24.23 11.29 -0.39
CA ASN A 227 25.16 10.26 0.05
C ASN A 227 24.49 8.91 0.27
N GLY A 228 23.19 8.88 0.58
CA GLY A 228 22.44 7.64 0.71
C GLY A 228 20.97 7.84 1.04
N HIS A 229 20.32 6.72 1.36
CA HIS A 229 18.93 6.68 1.77
C HIS A 229 18.72 5.82 3.02
N LYS A 230 17.60 6.04 3.71
CA LYS A 230 17.09 5.24 4.80
C LYS A 230 15.61 5.03 4.57
N ILE A 231 15.13 3.80 4.78
CA ILE A 231 13.73 3.45 4.68
C ILE A 231 13.30 2.76 5.97
N THR A 232 12.15 3.18 6.49
CA THR A 232 11.40 2.45 7.52
C THR A 232 10.19 1.84 6.84
N LEU A 233 10.15 0.52 6.76
CA LEU A 233 9.03 -0.22 6.20
C LEU A 233 7.89 -0.37 7.22
N PRO A 234 6.65 -0.60 6.75
CA PRO A 234 5.53 -1.02 7.59
C PRO A 234 5.88 -2.29 8.38
N ASP A 235 5.20 -2.50 9.51
CA ASP A 235 5.39 -3.63 10.41
C ASP A 235 5.19 -4.99 9.73
N PHE A 236 4.19 -5.12 8.86
CA PHE A 236 3.89 -6.36 8.13
C PHE A 236 4.91 -6.74 7.05
N LEU A 237 5.93 -5.90 6.81
CA LEU A 237 7.06 -6.14 5.89
C LEU A 237 8.40 -6.30 6.63
N ARG A 238 8.39 -6.38 7.96
CA ARG A 238 9.61 -6.51 8.79
C ARG A 238 9.97 -7.95 9.13
#